data_AF-A0A962JLK4-F1
#
_entry.id   AF-A0A962JLK4-F1
#
_cell.length_a   1.000
_cell.length_b   1.000
_cell.length_c   1.000
_cell.angle_alpha   90.00
_cell.angle_beta   90.00
_cell.angle_gamma   90.00
#
_symmetry.space_group_name_H-M   'P 1'
#
loop_
_entity.id
_entity.type
_entity.pdbx_description
1 polymer ?
#
loop_
_entity_poly.entity_id
_entity_poly.type
_entity_poly.pdbx_seq_one_letter_code
_entity_poly.pdbx_strand_id
1 'polypeptide(L)'
;ELGITATQYRPLLTVEHHYPDKSVRLNVFRVTAFEGQAHGAEGQPIVWVKPENLHDYQFPAANLPILKAALLPDIYYISPEADEIGGDLLTWLNQHLAQHSFLCLRAKQLTEAQYLTLAQQVAELCQQRQCSLIIHQHYKLLAQLPMAKGVHLTSQQLAQLQSRQQLAISPEQYLWVS
;
A
#
# COMPACT_ATOMS: atom_id res chain seq x y z
N GLU A 1 3.72 -7.83 -28.51
CA GLU A 1 2.32 -7.35 -28.48
C GLU A 1 1.36 -8.37 -27.87
N LEU A 2 0.28 -7.94 -27.19
CA LEU A 2 -0.66 -8.82 -26.44
C LEU A 2 -2.00 -9.08 -27.17
N GLY A 3 -2.23 -8.51 -28.35
CA GLY A 3 -3.48 -8.68 -29.09
C GLY A 3 -4.71 -8.05 -28.44
N ILE A 4 -4.51 -7.06 -27.55
CA ILE A 4 -5.57 -6.29 -26.89
C ILE A 4 -5.44 -4.80 -27.18
N THR A 5 -6.55 -4.07 -27.10
CA THR A 5 -6.59 -2.60 -27.15
C THR A 5 -7.15 -2.05 -25.84
N ALA A 6 -6.34 -1.34 -25.07
CA ALA A 6 -6.79 -0.75 -23.81
C ALA A 6 -7.79 0.39 -24.06
N THR A 7 -8.96 0.32 -23.43
CA THR A 7 -10.04 1.32 -23.57
C THR A 7 -10.19 2.19 -22.34
N GLN A 8 -9.81 1.68 -21.16
CA GLN A 8 -9.70 2.45 -19.93
C GLN A 8 -8.40 2.10 -19.24
N TYR A 9 -7.58 3.12 -18.99
CA TYR A 9 -6.32 2.97 -18.30
C TYR A 9 -5.90 4.28 -17.65
N ARG A 10 -5.06 4.19 -16.64
CA ARG A 10 -4.45 5.34 -15.97
C ARG A 10 -2.96 5.11 -15.74
N PRO A 11 -2.13 6.17 -15.68
CA PRO A 11 -0.75 6.04 -15.25
C PRO A 11 -0.67 5.34 -13.89
N LEU A 12 0.27 4.42 -13.75
CA LEU A 12 0.58 3.76 -12.48
C LEU A 12 1.89 4.30 -11.93
N LEU A 13 2.98 4.17 -12.68
CA LEU A 13 4.30 4.67 -12.33
C LEU A 13 5.26 4.62 -13.54
N THR A 14 6.40 5.29 -13.41
CA THR A 14 7.53 5.14 -14.34
C THR A 14 8.68 4.46 -13.60
N VAL A 15 9.22 3.38 -14.15
CA VAL A 15 10.43 2.73 -13.63
C VAL A 15 11.61 3.10 -14.50
N GLU A 16 12.68 3.59 -13.88
CA GLU A 16 14.01 3.66 -14.49
C GLU A 16 14.89 2.60 -13.85
N HIS A 17 15.53 1.78 -14.68
CA HIS A 17 16.42 0.73 -14.20
C HIS A 17 17.68 0.67 -15.05
N HIS A 18 18.82 0.66 -14.37
CA HIS A 18 20.14 0.57 -14.97
C HIS A 18 20.70 -0.83 -14.73
N TYR A 19 20.69 -1.65 -15.79
CA TYR A 19 21.46 -2.88 -15.84
C TYR A 19 22.94 -2.55 -16.14
N PRO A 20 23.88 -3.48 -15.88
CA PRO A 20 25.29 -3.26 -16.22
C PRO A 20 25.54 -2.94 -17.70
N ASP A 21 24.71 -3.46 -18.61
CA ASP A 21 24.85 -3.34 -20.06
C ASP A 21 23.92 -2.29 -20.71
N LYS A 22 22.84 -1.89 -20.02
CA LYS A 22 21.80 -1.03 -20.61
C LYS A 22 20.93 -0.35 -19.56
N SER A 23 20.24 0.70 -20.00
CA SER A 23 19.23 1.40 -19.19
C SER A 23 17.86 1.27 -19.83
N VAL A 24 16.83 1.05 -19.02
CA VAL A 24 15.44 0.99 -19.48
C VAL A 24 14.60 2.00 -18.71
N ARG A 25 13.65 2.62 -19.41
CA ARG A 25 12.58 3.43 -18.82
C ARG A 25 11.24 2.80 -19.21
N LEU A 26 10.48 2.35 -18.21
CA LEU A 26 9.18 1.72 -18.39
C LEU A 26 8.09 2.70 -17.93
N ASN A 27 7.25 3.15 -18.86
CA ASN A 27 6.03 3.89 -18.51
C ASN A 27 4.90 2.88 -18.34
N VAL A 28 4.37 2.77 -17.13
CA VAL A 28 3.44 1.69 -16.77
C VAL A 28 2.07 2.27 -16.51
N PHE A 29 1.07 1.63 -17.10
CA PHE A 29 -0.34 1.99 -16.97
C PHE A 29 -1.12 0.84 -16.34
N ARG A 30 -2.06 1.17 -15.44
CA ARG A 30 -3.06 0.22 -14.95
C ARG A 30 -4.23 0.26 -15.93
N VAL A 31 -4.47 -0.86 -16.62
CA VAL A 31 -5.59 -1.05 -17.54
C VAL A 31 -6.76 -1.66 -16.77
N THR A 32 -7.93 -1.01 -16.82
CA THR A 32 -9.15 -1.48 -16.16
C THR A 32 -10.22 -1.96 -17.12
N ALA A 33 -10.10 -1.61 -18.41
CA ALA A 33 -10.90 -2.16 -19.49
C ALA A 33 -10.08 -2.21 -20.79
N PHE A 34 -10.31 -3.26 -21.58
CA PHE A 34 -9.71 -3.45 -22.89
C PHE A 34 -10.64 -4.27 -23.79
N GLU A 35 -10.40 -4.19 -25.10
CA GLU A 35 -11.04 -4.99 -26.13
C GLU A 35 -10.05 -6.00 -26.73
N GLY A 36 -10.59 -7.06 -27.36
CA GLY A 36 -9.81 -8.16 -27.93
C GLY A 36 -9.58 -9.31 -26.94
N GLN A 37 -8.84 -10.32 -27.39
CA GLN A 37 -8.48 -11.49 -26.59
C GLN A 37 -6.97 -11.54 -26.44
N ALA A 38 -6.49 -11.52 -25.19
CA ALA A 38 -5.07 -11.57 -24.90
C ALA A 38 -4.44 -12.86 -25.43
N HIS A 39 -3.43 -12.71 -26.30
CA HIS A 39 -2.65 -13.80 -26.85
C HIS A 39 -1.24 -13.31 -27.22
N GLY A 40 -0.29 -14.24 -27.27
CA GLY A 40 1.10 -13.94 -27.61
C GLY A 40 1.26 -13.62 -29.08
N ALA A 41 1.06 -12.37 -29.48
CA ALA A 41 1.11 -11.98 -30.89
C ALA A 41 2.51 -12.09 -31.52
N GLU A 42 3.55 -12.30 -30.70
CA GLU A 42 4.94 -12.49 -31.12
C GLU A 42 5.47 -13.90 -30.73
N GLY A 43 4.56 -14.85 -30.47
CA GLY A 43 4.92 -16.21 -30.07
C GLY A 43 5.35 -16.35 -28.61
N GLN A 44 5.17 -15.30 -27.79
CA GLN A 44 5.44 -15.35 -26.36
C GLN A 44 4.31 -16.06 -25.60
N PRO A 45 4.63 -16.89 -24.59
CA PRO A 45 3.60 -17.49 -23.75
C PRO A 45 2.85 -16.40 -22.96
N ILE A 46 1.54 -16.58 -22.79
CA ILE A 46 0.70 -15.74 -21.94
C ILE A 46 -0.08 -16.62 -20.98
N VAL A 47 -0.14 -16.18 -19.72
CA VAL A 47 -0.95 -16.80 -18.67
C VAL A 47 -1.62 -15.72 -17.83
N TRP A 48 -2.88 -15.95 -17.49
CA TRP A 48 -3.59 -15.15 -16.49
C TRP A 48 -3.24 -15.69 -15.11
N VAL A 49 -2.65 -14.84 -14.27
CA VAL A 49 -2.18 -15.20 -12.93
C VAL A 49 -2.93 -14.36 -11.92
N LYS A 50 -3.40 -14.99 -10.83
CA LYS A 50 -3.99 -14.25 -9.71
C LYS A 50 -2.92 -13.41 -9.00
N PRO A 51 -3.25 -12.22 -8.47
CA PRO A 51 -2.30 -11.36 -7.77
C PRO A 51 -1.45 -12.10 -6.71
N GLU A 52 -2.09 -12.95 -5.91
CA GLU A 52 -1.45 -13.74 -4.86
C GLU A 52 -0.41 -14.74 -5.39
N ASN A 53 -0.50 -15.18 -6.65
CA ASN A 53 0.41 -16.17 -7.23
C ASN A 53 1.54 -15.53 -8.05
N LEU A 54 1.61 -14.20 -8.13
CA LEU A 54 2.66 -13.52 -8.89
C LEU A 54 4.07 -13.82 -8.35
N HIS A 55 4.20 -14.13 -7.06
CA HIS A 55 5.48 -14.46 -6.45
C HIS A 55 6.09 -15.79 -6.94
N ASP A 56 5.30 -16.65 -7.59
CA ASP A 56 5.75 -17.93 -8.16
C ASP A 56 6.48 -17.75 -9.51
N TYR A 57 6.47 -16.53 -10.08
CA TYR A 57 7.03 -16.23 -11.38
C TYR A 57 8.31 -15.41 -11.27
N GLN A 58 9.24 -15.67 -12.18
CA GLN A 58 10.45 -14.85 -12.32
C GLN A 58 10.16 -13.61 -13.16
N PHE A 59 10.51 -12.46 -12.61
CA PHE A 59 10.38 -11.18 -13.29
C PHE A 59 11.73 -10.48 -13.39
N PRO A 60 11.96 -9.71 -14.47
CA PRO A 60 13.11 -8.81 -14.53
C PRO A 60 13.13 -7.87 -13.32
N ALA A 61 14.32 -7.50 -12.85
CA ALA A 61 14.47 -6.61 -11.70
C ALA A 61 13.70 -5.27 -11.87
N ALA A 62 13.65 -4.73 -13.09
CA ALA A 62 12.89 -3.54 -13.43
C ALA A 62 11.36 -3.69 -13.22
N ASN A 63 10.83 -4.91 -13.17
CA ASN A 63 9.40 -5.18 -13.00
C ASN A 63 9.00 -5.31 -11.53
N LEU A 64 9.94 -5.51 -10.60
CA LEU A 64 9.61 -5.67 -9.18
C LEU A 64 8.85 -4.46 -8.59
N PRO A 65 9.21 -3.20 -8.89
CA PRO A 65 8.42 -2.04 -8.46
C PRO A 65 7.02 -2.02 -9.06
N ILE A 66 6.87 -2.50 -10.30
CA ILE A 66 5.58 -2.59 -11.00
C ILE A 66 4.66 -3.55 -10.28
N LEU A 67 5.14 -4.75 -9.93
CA LEU A 67 4.37 -5.75 -9.22
C LEU A 67 3.95 -5.23 -7.85
N LYS A 68 4.88 -4.63 -7.10
CA LYS A 68 4.57 -4.02 -5.80
C LYS A 68 3.43 -3.02 -5.91
N ALA A 69 3.48 -2.10 -6.88
CA ALA A 69 2.44 -1.11 -7.09
C ALA A 69 1.12 -1.71 -7.60
N ALA A 70 1.18 -2.72 -8.47
CA ALA A 70 -0.01 -3.40 -8.99
C ALA A 70 -0.78 -4.15 -7.91
N LEU A 71 -0.09 -4.57 -6.83
CA LEU A 71 -0.66 -5.25 -5.67
C LEU A 71 -1.17 -4.31 -4.57
N LEU A 72 -0.96 -3.00 -4.70
CA LEU A 72 -1.45 -2.04 -3.70
C LEU A 72 -2.98 -1.93 -3.77
N PRO A 73 -3.66 -1.85 -2.62
CA PRO A 73 -5.02 -1.35 -2.52
C PRO A 73 -5.23 -0.03 -3.27
N ASP A 74 -6.39 0.11 -3.92
CA ASP A 74 -6.79 1.37 -4.55
C ASP A 74 -7.39 2.38 -3.57
N ILE A 75 -7.85 1.92 -2.40
CA ILE A 75 -8.56 2.74 -1.41
C ILE A 75 -7.66 2.94 -0.20
N TYR A 76 -7.50 4.20 0.20
CA TYR A 76 -6.75 4.62 1.38
C TYR A 76 -7.65 5.42 2.31
N TYR A 77 -8.15 4.80 3.37
CA TYR A 77 -8.94 5.46 4.41
C TYR A 77 -8.04 6.20 5.38
N ILE A 78 -8.50 7.35 5.86
CA ILE A 78 -7.93 8.04 7.02
C ILE A 78 -9.06 8.11 8.05
N SER A 79 -8.84 7.57 9.25
CA SER A 79 -9.89 7.57 10.27
C SER A 79 -10.20 9.01 10.73
N PRO A 80 -11.46 9.29 11.11
CA PRO A 80 -11.78 10.49 11.86
C PRO A 80 -11.25 10.39 13.29
N GLU A 81 -11.25 11.51 14.02
CA GLU A 81 -11.16 11.51 15.47
C GLU A 81 -12.44 10.95 16.08
N ALA A 82 -12.34 10.44 17.31
CA ALA A 82 -13.46 9.79 18.00
C ALA A 82 -14.67 10.74 18.19
N ASP A 83 -14.42 12.00 18.54
CA ASP A 83 -15.44 13.03 18.76
C ASP A 83 -16.20 13.41 17.48
N GLU A 84 -15.54 13.37 16.32
CA GLU A 84 -16.16 13.63 15.00
C GLU A 84 -17.26 12.60 14.66
N ILE A 85 -17.23 11.42 15.29
CA ILE A 85 -18.17 10.31 15.04
C ILE A 85 -18.99 9.89 16.27
N GLY A 86 -18.93 10.67 17.36
CA GLY A 86 -19.71 10.40 18.58
C GLY A 86 -19.09 9.38 19.55
N GLY A 87 -17.80 9.05 19.40
CA GLY A 87 -16.99 8.34 20.38
C GLY A 87 -16.34 7.06 19.86
N ASP A 88 -17.12 6.00 19.65
CA ASP A 88 -16.58 4.65 19.41
C ASP A 88 -16.02 4.47 17.99
N LEU A 89 -14.75 4.82 17.83
CA LEU A 89 -14.04 4.75 16.56
C LEU A 89 -13.87 3.30 16.06
N LEU A 90 -13.71 2.31 16.95
CA LEU A 90 -13.52 0.92 16.55
C LEU A 90 -14.81 0.37 15.91
N THR A 91 -15.95 0.60 16.56
CA THR A 91 -17.26 0.21 16.03
C THR A 91 -17.54 0.92 14.71
N TRP A 92 -17.23 2.23 14.64
CA TRP A 92 -17.38 2.99 13.40
C TRP A 92 -16.53 2.42 12.26
N LEU A 93 -15.25 2.13 12.51
CA LEU A 93 -14.36 1.54 11.52
C LEU A 93 -14.87 0.18 11.03
N ASN A 94 -15.38 -0.66 11.93
CA ASN A 94 -15.93 -1.98 11.55
C ASN A 94 -17.10 -1.89 10.56
N GLN A 95 -17.85 -0.78 10.58
CA GLN A 95 -18.99 -0.56 9.68
C GLN A 95 -18.59 0.05 8.33
N HIS A 96 -17.48 0.80 8.28
CA HIS A 96 -17.12 1.63 7.11
C HIS A 96 -15.89 1.13 6.34
N LEU A 97 -15.07 0.25 6.93
CA LEU A 97 -13.84 -0.22 6.31
C LEU A 97 -14.14 -1.28 5.24
N ALA A 98 -13.85 -0.95 3.98
CA ALA A 98 -13.90 -1.90 2.87
C ALA A 98 -12.75 -2.91 2.96
N GLN A 99 -12.98 -4.14 2.50
CA GLN A 99 -11.93 -5.15 2.39
C GLN A 99 -10.82 -4.71 1.43
N HIS A 100 -9.62 -5.25 1.61
CA HIS A 100 -8.47 -4.98 0.73
C HIS A 100 -8.16 -3.50 0.55
N SER A 101 -8.28 -2.71 1.63
CA SER A 101 -7.97 -1.28 1.66
C SER A 101 -6.75 -0.98 2.54
N PHE A 102 -6.19 0.21 2.41
CA PHE A 102 -5.36 0.79 3.45
C PHE A 102 -6.22 1.55 4.47
N LEU A 103 -5.82 1.50 5.73
CA LEU A 103 -6.36 2.35 6.79
C LEU A 103 -5.21 3.09 7.50
N CYS A 104 -5.20 4.41 7.42
CA CYS A 104 -4.43 5.27 8.30
C CYS A 104 -5.24 5.54 9.58
N LEU A 105 -4.81 4.94 10.69
CA LEU A 105 -5.39 5.21 12.00
C LEU A 105 -4.88 6.58 12.48
N ARG A 106 -5.72 7.61 12.34
CA ARG A 106 -5.53 8.96 12.84
C ARG A 106 -6.39 9.15 14.09
N ALA A 107 -5.73 9.30 15.24
CA ALA A 107 -6.37 9.56 16.52
C ALA A 107 -5.45 10.45 17.39
N LYS A 108 -5.30 11.71 16.99
CA LYS A 108 -4.30 12.65 17.56
C LYS A 108 -4.59 13.05 19.00
N GLN A 109 -5.84 12.94 19.43
CA GLN A 109 -6.26 13.33 20.77
C GLN A 109 -5.90 12.28 21.84
N LEU A 110 -5.53 11.07 21.41
CA LEU A 110 -5.20 9.98 22.33
C LEU A 110 -3.76 10.13 22.85
N THR A 111 -3.59 9.81 24.13
CA THR A 111 -2.25 9.52 24.66
C THR A 111 -1.64 8.32 23.94
N GLU A 112 -0.31 8.21 23.97
CA GLU A 112 0.39 7.10 23.31
C GLU A 112 -0.09 5.72 23.79
N ALA A 113 -0.37 5.57 25.09
CA ALA A 113 -0.89 4.33 25.66
C ALA A 113 -2.31 4.00 25.15
N GLN A 114 -3.20 4.99 25.11
CA GLN A 114 -4.56 4.80 24.58
C GLN A 114 -4.54 4.51 23.08
N TYR A 115 -3.67 5.19 22.34
CA TYR A 115 -3.48 4.97 20.91
C TYR A 115 -3.00 3.53 20.66
N LEU A 116 -2.03 3.04 21.43
CA LEU A 116 -1.52 1.67 21.31
C LEU A 116 -2.64 0.64 21.53
N THR A 117 -3.44 0.80 22.59
CA THR A 117 -4.58 -0.09 22.87
C THR A 117 -5.57 -0.10 21.71
N LEU A 118 -5.96 1.07 21.21
CA LEU A 118 -6.86 1.16 20.06
C LEU A 118 -6.24 0.54 18.80
N ALA A 119 -4.97 0.81 18.53
CA ALA A 119 -4.27 0.31 17.35
C ALA A 119 -4.16 -1.22 17.34
N GLN A 120 -4.03 -1.86 18.52
CA GLN A 120 -4.08 -3.32 18.64
C GLN A 120 -5.45 -3.88 18.24
N GLN A 121 -6.54 -3.27 18.73
CA GLN A 121 -7.90 -3.69 18.36
C GLN A 121 -8.19 -3.46 16.87
N VAL A 122 -7.77 -2.30 16.34
CA VAL A 122 -7.90 -1.98 14.91
C VAL A 122 -7.04 -2.91 14.05
N ALA A 123 -5.89 -3.37 14.54
CA ALA A 123 -5.05 -4.34 13.82
C ALA A 123 -5.77 -5.68 13.64
N GLU A 124 -6.46 -6.17 14.66
CA GLU A 124 -7.28 -7.39 14.57
C GLU A 124 -8.41 -7.23 13.55
N LEU A 125 -9.11 -6.08 13.58
CA LEU A 125 -10.14 -5.75 12.59
C LEU A 125 -9.56 -5.72 11.16
N CYS A 126 -8.42 -5.06 10.97
CA CYS A 126 -7.74 -5.00 9.68
C CYS A 126 -7.35 -6.40 9.17
N GLN A 127 -6.88 -7.29 10.05
CA GLN A 127 -6.57 -8.66 9.67
C GLN A 127 -7.81 -9.41 9.16
N GLN A 128 -8.95 -9.29 9.86
CA GLN A 128 -10.22 -9.91 9.47
C GLN A 128 -10.74 -9.36 8.12
N ARG A 129 -10.49 -8.08 7.84
CA ARG A 129 -10.92 -7.40 6.61
C ARG A 129 -9.86 -7.41 5.49
N GLN A 130 -8.72 -8.08 5.71
CA GLN A 130 -7.58 -8.07 4.78
C GLN A 130 -7.13 -6.65 4.41
N CYS A 131 -7.18 -5.73 5.37
CA CYS A 131 -6.77 -4.34 5.24
C CYS A 131 -5.35 -4.14 5.76
N SER A 132 -4.65 -3.17 5.19
CA SER A 132 -3.31 -2.79 5.61
C SER A 132 -3.35 -1.58 6.55
N LEU A 133 -3.06 -1.81 7.83
CA LEU A 133 -3.01 -0.76 8.84
C LEU A 133 -1.74 0.09 8.69
N ILE A 134 -1.92 1.41 8.64
CA ILE A 134 -0.89 2.43 8.74
C ILE A 134 -1.17 3.22 10.02
N ILE A 135 -0.16 3.44 10.86
CA ILE A 135 -0.34 4.26 12.07
C ILE A 135 0.05 5.71 11.80
N HIS A 136 -0.65 6.67 12.39
CA HIS A 136 -0.32 8.08 12.24
C HIS A 136 0.55 8.57 13.40
N GLN A 137 1.62 9.33 13.11
CA GLN A 137 2.59 9.94 14.03
C GLN A 137 3.42 8.99 14.92
N HIS A 138 2.85 7.92 15.45
CA HIS A 138 3.46 7.11 16.51
C HIS A 138 4.46 6.06 15.97
N TYR A 139 5.43 6.45 15.13
CA TYR A 139 6.36 5.51 14.47
C TYR A 139 7.11 4.59 15.45
N LYS A 140 7.40 5.04 16.68
CA LYS A 140 8.03 4.23 17.74
C LYS A 140 7.17 3.05 18.20
N LEU A 141 5.86 3.11 17.99
CA LEU A 141 4.94 2.01 18.31
C LEU A 141 4.95 0.90 17.26
N LEU A 142 5.59 1.06 16.09
CA LEU A 142 5.63 0.02 15.06
C LEU A 142 6.18 -1.31 15.59
N ALA A 143 7.21 -1.26 16.45
CA ALA A 143 7.78 -2.47 17.05
C ALA A 143 6.78 -3.23 17.96
N GLN A 144 5.75 -2.54 18.47
CA GLN A 144 4.69 -3.09 19.32
C GLN A 144 3.43 -3.45 18.52
N LEU A 145 3.41 -3.15 17.22
CA LEU A 145 2.29 -3.35 16.31
C LEU A 145 2.76 -4.15 15.07
N PRO A 146 3.02 -5.47 15.21
CA PRO A 146 3.58 -6.29 14.13
C PRO A 146 2.68 -6.36 12.88
N MET A 147 1.39 -6.09 13.03
CA MET A 147 0.42 -6.04 11.93
C MET A 147 0.40 -4.70 11.19
N ALA A 148 0.98 -3.64 11.77
CA ALA A 148 1.08 -2.36 11.10
C ALA A 148 2.04 -2.48 9.90
N LYS A 149 1.52 -2.16 8.72
CA LYS A 149 2.25 -2.16 7.46
C LYS A 149 3.01 -0.87 7.22
N GLY A 150 2.97 0.09 8.14
CA GLY A 150 3.70 1.34 7.96
C GLY A 150 3.26 2.46 8.88
N VAL A 151 3.86 3.63 8.67
CA VAL A 151 3.54 4.86 9.39
C VAL A 151 3.29 6.02 8.42
N HIS A 152 2.36 6.88 8.82
CA HIS A 152 2.12 8.18 8.23
C HIS A 152 2.68 9.26 9.17
N LEU A 153 3.75 9.93 8.75
CA LEU A 153 4.35 11.04 9.48
C LEU A 153 3.74 12.38 9.11
N THR A 154 3.68 13.28 10.09
CA THR A 154 3.41 14.69 9.78
C THR A 154 4.65 15.37 9.20
N SER A 155 4.44 16.45 8.43
CA SER A 155 5.50 17.36 7.98
C SER A 155 6.43 17.82 9.10
N GLN A 156 5.89 18.10 10.29
CA GLN A 156 6.69 18.50 11.45
C GLN A 156 7.64 17.38 11.92
N GLN A 157 7.16 16.14 11.97
CA GLN A 157 8.01 14.99 12.31
C GLN A 157 9.04 14.74 11.21
N LEU A 158 8.65 14.86 9.94
CA LEU A 158 9.60 14.70 8.83
C LEU A 158 10.73 15.73 8.93
N ALA A 159 10.43 16.99 9.22
CA ALA A 159 11.43 18.05 9.34
C ALA A 159 12.45 17.82 10.48
N GLN A 160 12.08 17.01 11.48
CA GLN A 160 12.95 16.64 12.61
C GLN A 160 13.80 15.40 12.31
N LEU A 161 13.50 14.66 11.26
CA LEU A 161 14.23 13.45 10.88
C LEU A 161 15.40 13.81 9.96
N GLN A 162 16.56 13.30 10.32
CA GLN A 162 17.79 13.44 9.52
C GLN A 162 17.94 12.28 8.54
N SER A 163 17.41 11.10 8.87
CA SER A 163 17.45 9.94 7.99
C SER A 163 16.32 8.96 8.25
N ARG A 164 15.97 8.18 7.24
CA ARG A 164 14.97 7.09 7.36
C ARG A 164 15.38 6.02 8.38
N GLN A 165 16.68 5.84 8.63
CA GLN A 165 17.18 4.85 9.59
C GLN A 165 16.71 5.14 11.02
N GLN A 166 16.42 6.40 11.35
CA GLN A 166 15.89 6.81 12.66
C GLN A 166 14.48 6.29 12.94
N LEU A 167 13.75 5.86 11.91
CA LEU A 167 12.36 5.42 12.04
C LEU A 167 12.23 3.95 12.45
N ALA A 168 13.32 3.16 12.40
CA ALA A 168 13.30 1.72 12.62
C ALA A 168 12.22 0.97 11.81
N ILE A 169 11.90 1.48 10.62
CA ILE A 169 10.92 0.91 9.68
C ILE A 169 11.63 -0.12 8.81
N SER A 170 11.06 -1.33 8.74
CA SER A 170 11.59 -2.38 7.87
C SER A 170 11.32 -2.11 6.38
N PRO A 171 12.10 -2.68 5.43
CA PRO A 171 11.93 -2.42 3.99
C PRO A 171 10.54 -2.76 3.42
N GLU A 172 9.82 -3.67 4.04
CA GLU A 172 8.45 -4.08 3.69
C GLU A 172 7.36 -3.14 4.22
N GLN A 173 7.72 -2.23 5.13
CA GLN A 173 6.79 -1.28 5.71
C GLN A 173 6.74 0.03 4.90
N TYR A 174 5.52 0.50 4.67
CA TYR A 174 5.21 1.75 3.99
C TYR A 174 5.54 2.95 4.88
N LEU A 175 5.96 4.03 4.24
CA LEU A 175 6.16 5.33 4.85
C LEU A 175 5.40 6.35 4.03
N TRP A 176 4.42 6.99 4.66
CA TRP A 176 3.68 8.11 4.08
C TRP A 176 4.03 9.40 4.82
N VAL A 177 3.97 10.52 4.11
CA VAL A 177 4.13 11.85 4.70
C VAL A 177 3.05 12.77 4.17
N SER A 178 2.51 13.63 5.03
CA SER A 178 1.63 14.76 4.69
C SER A 178 2.21 16.07 5.14
#